data_AF-A0A942C7S9-F1
#
_entry.id   AF-A0A942C7S9-F1
#
_cell.length_a   1.000
_cell.length_b   1.000
_cell.length_c   1.000
_cell.angle_alpha   90.00
_cell.angle_beta   90.00
_cell.angle_gamma   90.00
#
_symmetry.space_group_name_H-M   'P 1'
#
loop_
_entity.id
_entity.type
_entity.pdbx_description
1 polymer ?
#
loop_
_entity_poly.entity_id
_entity_poly.type
_entity_poly.pdbx_seq_one_letter_code
_entity_poly.pdbx_strand_id
1 'polypeptide(L)'
;MLHTAEQLIGIDLTDEQETMALNNVNRNLTNYETLRKINVPLDTPLATSFHPALPEKKLPIQTPVRGKLKLSKVDIPKYSATEELAFCSTAQLAELVRTKKISSVELTKMYLARLKRYSPKLLNVVTLTEELALKQAQQADDEIKRGKYRGPLHGIPCGVKDLFATKGIPTTWGAEPYRNQMIDYDSTVVERLRDAGAVLVAKLSMGALAQGGRWFAGMTRNPWQPEEVQQGSSGSSAGSASATSAGLVGFSIGTETLGSIVSPSSRCGVAGLRPTYGRVSRYGAMALSWTMDKIGPICR
;
A
#
# COMPACT_ATOMS: atom_id res chain seq x y z
N MET A 1 -35.09 8.83 24.14
CA MET A 1 -33.99 7.85 23.96
C MET A 1 -32.82 8.49 23.21
N LEU A 2 -33.07 9.17 22.09
CA LEU A 2 -32.03 9.90 21.35
C LEU A 2 -31.41 11.03 22.19
N HIS A 3 -32.23 11.93 22.75
CA HIS A 3 -31.79 12.94 23.72
C HIS A 3 -30.97 12.39 24.91
N THR A 4 -31.31 11.21 25.43
CA THR A 4 -30.55 10.57 26.52
C THR A 4 -29.21 10.01 26.03
N ALA A 5 -29.17 9.51 24.79
CA ALA A 5 -27.95 9.01 24.17
C ALA A 5 -26.98 10.14 23.83
N GLU A 6 -27.49 11.30 23.41
CA GLU A 6 -26.75 12.56 23.19
C GLU A 6 -25.94 12.96 24.44
N GLN A 7 -26.62 13.02 25.58
CA GLN A 7 -25.99 13.30 26.87
C GLN A 7 -24.90 12.28 27.24
N LEU A 8 -25.10 10.99 26.90
CA LEU A 8 -24.14 9.92 27.20
C LEU A 8 -22.87 10.02 26.33
N ILE A 9 -23.01 10.40 25.07
CA ILE A 9 -21.89 10.49 24.11
C ILE A 9 -21.25 11.87 24.06
N GLY A 10 -21.77 12.84 24.82
CA GLY A 10 -21.23 14.19 24.94
C GLY A 10 -21.46 15.05 23.70
N ILE A 11 -22.62 14.92 23.07
CA ILE A 11 -23.05 15.73 21.93
C ILE A 11 -24.33 16.45 22.33
N ASP A 12 -24.41 17.76 22.06
CA ASP A 12 -25.62 18.56 22.24
C ASP A 12 -26.16 18.96 20.86
N LEU A 13 -27.34 18.44 20.51
CA LEU A 13 -28.05 18.78 19.27
C LEU A 13 -29.20 19.76 19.58
N THR A 14 -29.55 20.61 18.61
CA THR A 14 -30.83 21.34 18.68
C THR A 14 -32.00 20.41 18.40
N ASP A 15 -33.21 20.78 18.82
CA ASP A 15 -34.42 19.98 18.57
C ASP A 15 -34.63 19.67 17.08
N GLU A 16 -34.28 20.60 16.18
CA GLU A 16 -34.36 20.35 14.73
C GLU A 16 -33.31 19.34 14.27
N GLN A 17 -32.10 19.40 14.81
CA GLN A 17 -31.03 18.45 14.50
C GLN A 17 -31.34 17.05 15.05
N GLU A 18 -31.93 16.96 16.25
CA GLU A 18 -32.39 15.71 16.84
C GLU A 18 -33.49 15.09 15.98
N THR A 19 -34.47 15.90 15.55
CA THR A 19 -35.55 15.46 14.64
C THR A 19 -35.00 14.95 13.30
N MET A 20 -34.00 15.64 12.73
CA MET A 20 -33.34 15.18 11.50
C MET A 20 -32.57 13.87 11.70
N ALA A 21 -31.86 13.73 12.83
CA ALA A 21 -31.10 12.54 13.17
C ALA A 21 -31.99 11.32 13.43
N LEU A 22 -33.16 11.53 14.04
CA LEU A 22 -34.10 10.48 14.44
C LEU A 22 -34.49 9.56 13.27
N ASN A 23 -34.67 10.10 12.07
CA ASN A 23 -34.95 9.30 10.87
C ASN A 23 -33.85 8.28 10.56
N ASN A 24 -32.59 8.72 10.62
CA ASN A 24 -31.44 7.84 10.36
C ASN A 24 -31.26 6.82 11.50
N VAL A 25 -31.46 7.24 12.75
CA VAL A 25 -31.37 6.37 13.93
C VAL A 25 -32.43 5.26 13.86
N ASN A 26 -33.68 5.62 13.59
CA ASN A 26 -34.78 4.65 13.47
C ASN A 26 -34.58 3.71 12.28
N ARG A 27 -34.07 4.20 11.14
CA ARG A 27 -33.70 3.35 10.00
C ARG A 27 -32.60 2.35 10.38
N ASN A 28 -31.57 2.80 11.08
CA ASN A 28 -30.49 1.92 11.54
C ASN A 28 -31.00 0.87 12.55
N LEU A 29 -31.85 1.27 13.50
CA LEU A 29 -32.49 0.36 14.43
C LEU A 29 -33.29 -0.73 13.69
N THR A 30 -34.13 -0.32 12.75
CA THR A 30 -34.93 -1.24 11.92
C THR A 30 -34.02 -2.23 11.16
N ASN A 31 -32.91 -1.73 10.59
CA ASN A 31 -31.93 -2.57 9.91
C ASN A 31 -31.28 -3.58 10.86
N TYR A 32 -30.87 -3.16 12.07
CA TYR A 32 -30.29 -4.06 13.06
C TYR A 32 -31.28 -5.11 13.55
N GLU A 33 -32.53 -4.74 13.81
CA GLU A 33 -33.59 -5.67 14.18
C GLU A 33 -33.85 -6.68 13.06
N THR A 34 -33.84 -6.23 11.80
CA THR A 34 -33.98 -7.11 10.63
C THR A 34 -32.81 -8.08 10.54
N LEU A 35 -31.57 -7.61 10.69
CA LEU A 35 -30.37 -8.45 10.68
C LEU A 35 -30.37 -9.49 11.81
N ARG A 36 -30.82 -9.11 13.02
CA ARG A 36 -30.92 -10.03 14.16
C ARG A 36 -31.95 -11.14 13.98
N LYS A 37 -32.95 -10.93 13.11
CA LYS A 37 -33.94 -11.96 12.74
C LYS A 37 -33.39 -12.97 11.73
N ILE A 38 -32.25 -12.69 11.09
CA ILE A 38 -31.60 -13.62 10.17
C ILE A 38 -30.92 -14.71 11.00
N ASN A 39 -31.43 -15.93 10.90
CA ASN A 39 -30.79 -17.09 11.52
C ASN A 39 -29.58 -17.51 10.68
N VAL A 40 -28.38 -17.35 11.23
CA VAL A 40 -27.13 -17.86 10.65
C VAL A 40 -26.65 -19.01 11.54
N PRO A 41 -26.78 -20.28 11.08
CA PRO A 41 -26.27 -21.43 11.82
C PRO A 41 -24.80 -21.25 12.22
N LEU A 42 -24.41 -21.72 13.40
CA LEU A 42 -23.03 -21.56 13.92
C LEU A 42 -21.97 -22.29 13.06
N ASP A 43 -22.40 -23.29 12.31
CA ASP A 43 -21.61 -24.05 11.34
C ASP A 43 -21.61 -23.42 9.93
N THR A 44 -22.25 -22.26 9.74
CA THR A 44 -22.19 -21.53 8.47
C THR A 44 -20.75 -21.13 8.20
N PRO A 45 -20.14 -21.60 7.09
CA PRO A 45 -18.79 -21.21 6.76
C PRO A 45 -18.70 -19.71 6.49
N LEU A 46 -17.62 -19.08 6.93
CA LEU A 46 -17.34 -17.69 6.59
C LEU A 46 -17.21 -17.54 5.07
N ALA A 47 -17.79 -16.48 4.52
CA ALA A 47 -17.62 -16.15 3.11
C ALA A 47 -16.14 -15.85 2.80
N THR A 48 -15.44 -16.80 2.19
CA THR A 48 -14.05 -16.66 1.75
C THR A 48 -13.93 -16.18 0.30
N SER A 49 -15.06 -15.93 -0.36
CA SER A 49 -15.14 -15.41 -1.72
C SER A 49 -16.13 -14.26 -1.78
N PHE A 50 -15.75 -13.17 -2.46
CA PHE A 50 -16.65 -12.06 -2.74
C PHE A 50 -17.27 -12.25 -4.12
N HIS A 51 -18.59 -12.47 -4.15
CA HIS A 51 -19.36 -12.55 -5.38
C HIS A 51 -20.16 -11.26 -5.55
N PRO A 52 -19.74 -10.31 -6.41
CA PRO A 52 -20.48 -9.06 -6.62
C PRO A 52 -21.80 -9.24 -7.38
N ALA A 53 -22.20 -10.48 -7.69
CA ALA A 53 -23.47 -10.76 -8.35
C ALA A 53 -24.62 -10.64 -7.35
N LEU A 54 -25.78 -10.18 -7.84
CA LEU A 54 -27.02 -10.37 -7.11
C LEU A 54 -27.34 -11.87 -6.98
N PRO A 55 -28.10 -12.28 -5.96
CA PRO A 55 -28.62 -13.64 -5.86
C PRO A 55 -29.18 -14.13 -7.20
N GLU A 56 -28.88 -15.37 -7.56
CA GLU A 56 -29.31 -16.05 -8.80
C GLU A 56 -28.77 -15.47 -10.12
N LYS A 57 -28.04 -14.35 -10.10
CA LYS A 57 -27.36 -13.83 -11.29
C LYS A 57 -25.95 -14.39 -11.39
N LYS A 58 -25.64 -15.10 -12.48
CA LYS A 58 -24.25 -15.43 -12.81
C LYS A 58 -23.56 -14.13 -13.25
N LEU A 59 -22.41 -13.83 -12.65
CA LEU A 59 -21.52 -12.83 -13.26
C LEU A 59 -21.08 -13.39 -14.60
N PRO A 60 -21.09 -12.58 -15.68
CA PRO A 60 -20.40 -12.98 -16.89
C PRO A 60 -18.96 -13.32 -16.49
N ILE A 61 -18.44 -14.45 -16.96
CA ILE A 61 -17.00 -14.75 -16.87
C ILE A 61 -16.33 -13.57 -17.54
N GLN A 62 -15.79 -12.65 -16.74
CA GLN A 62 -15.05 -11.53 -17.28
C GLN A 62 -13.78 -12.14 -17.88
N THR A 63 -13.80 -12.31 -19.20
CA THR A 63 -12.56 -12.43 -19.97
C THR A 63 -11.66 -11.31 -19.46
N PRO A 64 -10.42 -11.59 -19.00
CA PRO A 64 -9.56 -10.56 -18.47
C PRO A 64 -9.51 -9.44 -19.49
N VAL A 65 -10.00 -8.26 -19.10
CA VAL A 65 -10.06 -7.09 -19.97
C VAL A 65 -8.61 -6.74 -20.29
N ARG A 66 -8.08 -7.27 -21.40
CA ARG A 66 -6.80 -6.88 -22.00
C ARG A 66 -6.94 -5.51 -22.67
N GLY A 67 -7.62 -4.58 -22.01
CA GLY A 67 -7.68 -3.20 -22.45
C GLY A 67 -6.30 -2.57 -22.26
N LYS A 68 -5.81 -1.87 -23.28
CA LYS A 68 -4.62 -1.03 -23.12
C LYS A 68 -4.93 0.00 -22.03
N LEU A 69 -4.12 0.05 -20.98
CA LEU A 69 -4.24 1.07 -19.94
C LEU A 69 -4.10 2.45 -20.61
N LYS A 70 -5.16 3.25 -20.57
CA LYS A 70 -5.13 4.62 -21.05
C LYS A 70 -4.73 5.52 -19.89
N LEU A 71 -3.50 6.02 -19.94
CA LEU A 71 -3.01 6.99 -18.96
C LEU A 71 -3.61 8.37 -19.30
N SER A 72 -4.02 9.09 -18.26
CA SER A 72 -4.33 10.52 -18.39
C SER A 72 -3.09 11.29 -18.81
N LYS A 73 -3.27 12.43 -19.49
CA LYS A 73 -2.16 13.36 -19.70
C LYS A 73 -1.70 13.87 -18.34
N VAL A 74 -0.38 14.04 -18.20
CA VAL A 74 0.26 14.47 -16.96
C VAL A 74 1.18 15.64 -17.27
N ASP A 75 1.12 16.68 -16.46
CA ASP A 75 2.02 17.81 -16.57
C ASP A 75 3.41 17.43 -16.08
N ILE A 76 4.38 17.49 -17.00
CA ILE A 76 5.78 17.17 -16.71
C ILE A 76 6.40 18.37 -15.99
N PRO A 77 6.87 18.20 -14.73
CA PRO A 77 7.51 19.28 -14.01
C PRO A 77 8.84 19.63 -14.67
N LYS A 78 9.17 20.93 -14.71
CA LYS A 78 10.53 21.39 -14.95
C LYS A 78 11.33 21.14 -13.66
N TYR A 79 12.52 20.60 -13.77
CA TYR A 79 13.43 20.38 -12.65
C TYR A 79 14.84 20.78 -13.04
N SER A 80 15.60 21.29 -12.07
CA SER A 80 17.02 21.65 -12.26
C SER A 80 17.95 20.63 -11.63
N ALA A 81 17.53 20.03 -10.51
CA ALA A 81 18.20 18.94 -9.84
C ALA A 81 17.29 17.71 -9.75
N THR A 82 17.89 16.51 -9.88
CA THR A 82 17.18 15.22 -9.81
C THR A 82 16.43 15.03 -8.49
N GLU A 83 16.91 15.63 -7.40
CA GLU A 83 16.28 15.58 -6.07
C GLU A 83 14.86 16.18 -6.05
N GLU A 84 14.59 17.17 -6.90
CA GLU A 84 13.25 17.78 -7.02
C GLU A 84 12.20 16.76 -7.51
N LEU A 85 12.63 15.68 -8.16
CA LEU A 85 11.75 14.62 -8.65
C LEU A 85 11.27 13.68 -7.54
N ALA A 86 11.89 13.71 -6.35
CA ALA A 86 11.58 12.80 -5.25
C ALA A 86 10.11 12.81 -4.82
N PHE A 87 9.42 13.93 -5.03
CA PHE A 87 8.01 14.12 -4.67
C PHE A 87 7.04 14.07 -5.85
N CYS A 88 7.53 13.96 -7.09
CA CYS A 88 6.67 13.82 -8.27
C CYS A 88 5.78 12.58 -8.18
N SER A 89 4.58 12.65 -8.74
CA SER A 89 3.70 11.48 -8.83
C SER A 89 4.33 10.38 -9.68
N THR A 90 3.93 9.13 -9.44
CA THR A 90 4.38 7.98 -10.24
C THR A 90 4.13 8.19 -11.73
N ALA A 91 3.03 8.85 -12.10
CA ALA A 91 2.69 9.13 -13.50
C ALA A 91 3.63 10.18 -14.14
N GLN A 92 4.05 11.19 -13.39
CA GLN A 92 5.06 12.16 -13.84
C GLN A 92 6.42 11.49 -14.05
N LEU A 93 6.84 10.66 -13.09
CA LEU A 93 8.09 9.91 -13.18
C LEU A 93 8.09 8.96 -14.38
N ALA A 94 6.97 8.25 -14.60
CA ALA A 94 6.76 7.38 -15.75
C ALA A 94 6.94 8.11 -17.07
N GLU A 95 6.37 9.30 -17.19
CA GLU A 95 6.47 10.12 -18.40
C GLU A 95 7.90 10.64 -18.63
N LEU A 96 8.58 11.10 -17.57
CA LEU A 96 9.98 11.52 -17.63
C LEU A 96 10.91 10.40 -18.09
N VAL A 97 10.74 9.19 -17.55
CA VAL A 97 11.53 8.00 -17.92
C VAL A 97 11.20 7.56 -19.35
N ARG A 98 9.91 7.49 -19.70
CA ARG A 98 9.44 7.10 -21.05
C ARG A 98 9.97 8.02 -22.14
N THR A 99 10.02 9.33 -21.87
CA THR A 99 10.53 10.35 -22.78
C THR A 99 12.04 10.57 -22.68
N LYS A 100 12.73 9.77 -21.85
CA LYS A 100 14.18 9.82 -21.63
C LYS A 100 14.67 11.19 -21.15
N LYS A 101 13.82 11.95 -20.46
CA LYS A 101 14.20 13.20 -19.78
C LYS A 101 15.06 12.90 -18.55
N ILE A 102 14.80 11.77 -17.91
CA ILE A 102 15.66 11.14 -16.91
C ILE A 102 15.82 9.65 -17.24
N SER A 103 16.97 9.08 -16.91
CA SER A 103 17.18 7.63 -16.98
C SER A 103 16.64 6.92 -15.72
N SER A 104 16.23 5.67 -15.85
CA SER A 104 15.86 4.83 -14.70
C SER A 104 17.03 4.69 -13.72
N VAL A 105 18.27 4.53 -14.22
CA VAL A 105 19.47 4.46 -13.37
C VAL A 105 19.67 5.73 -12.56
N GLU A 106 19.55 6.90 -13.19
CA GLU A 106 19.69 8.18 -12.48
C GLU A 106 18.59 8.37 -11.43
N LEU A 107 17.33 8.08 -11.78
CA LEU A 107 16.20 8.16 -10.86
C LEU A 107 16.38 7.18 -9.68
N THR A 108 16.85 5.97 -9.95
CA THR A 108 17.12 4.94 -8.94
C THR A 108 18.23 5.35 -7.99
N LYS A 109 19.34 5.90 -8.52
CA LYS A 109 20.45 6.42 -7.71
C LYS A 109 19.99 7.53 -6.76
N MET A 110 19.12 8.43 -7.23
CA MET A 110 18.53 9.49 -6.39
C MET A 110 17.74 8.88 -5.22
N TYR A 111 16.79 7.96 -5.49
CA TYR A 111 16.00 7.34 -4.42
C TYR A 111 16.85 6.51 -3.45
N LEU A 112 17.84 5.75 -3.94
CA LEU A 112 18.77 5.00 -3.09
C LEU A 112 19.58 5.94 -2.17
N ALA A 113 20.06 7.07 -2.70
CA ALA A 113 20.77 8.07 -1.91
C ALA A 113 19.87 8.68 -0.82
N ARG A 114 18.60 8.97 -1.15
CA ARG A 114 17.62 9.45 -0.17
C ARG A 114 17.29 8.41 0.89
N LEU A 115 17.07 7.14 0.51
CA LEU A 115 16.84 6.04 1.45
C LEU A 115 18.02 5.93 2.43
N LYS A 116 19.26 5.90 1.94
CA LYS A 116 20.46 5.88 2.79
C LYS A 116 20.55 7.07 3.74
N ARG A 117 20.15 8.26 3.28
CA ARG A 117 20.19 9.50 4.07
C ARG A 117 19.11 9.55 5.17
N TYR A 118 17.88 9.18 4.86
CA TYR A 118 16.72 9.47 5.72
C TYR A 118 16.18 8.23 6.46
N SER A 119 16.33 7.03 5.91
CA SER A 119 15.80 5.81 6.54
C SER A 119 16.42 5.48 7.91
N PRO A 120 17.70 5.78 8.22
CA PRO A 120 18.22 5.58 9.58
C PRO A 120 17.45 6.38 10.65
N LYS A 121 16.94 7.57 10.30
CA LYS A 121 16.09 8.38 11.19
C LYS A 121 14.65 7.87 11.23
N LEU A 122 14.11 7.46 10.08
CA LEU A 122 12.70 7.10 9.96
C LEU A 122 12.39 5.63 10.30
N LEU A 123 13.41 4.77 10.35
CA LEU A 123 13.28 3.32 10.58
C LEU A 123 12.25 2.67 9.64
N ASN A 124 12.24 3.08 8.37
CA ASN A 124 11.22 2.68 7.38
C ASN A 124 11.70 1.64 6.36
N VAL A 125 12.95 1.19 6.43
CA VAL A 125 13.56 0.21 5.54
C VAL A 125 14.12 -0.95 6.34
N VAL A 126 13.75 -2.17 5.96
CA VAL A 126 14.31 -3.43 6.49
C VAL A 126 15.53 -3.85 5.69
N THR A 127 15.43 -3.82 4.36
CA THR A 127 16.51 -4.26 3.46
C THR A 127 16.57 -3.33 2.26
N LEU A 128 17.75 -2.73 2.02
CA LEU A 128 18.04 -2.05 0.76
C LEU A 128 18.46 -3.08 -0.28
N THR A 129 17.98 -2.92 -1.51
CA THR A 129 18.26 -3.85 -2.62
C THR A 129 19.10 -3.18 -3.69
N GLU A 130 20.11 -2.40 -3.29
CA GLU A 130 20.87 -1.50 -4.16
C GLU A 130 21.43 -2.16 -5.42
N GLU A 131 22.15 -3.27 -5.29
CA GLU A 131 22.73 -3.98 -6.45
C GLU A 131 21.66 -4.46 -7.42
N LEU A 132 20.59 -5.05 -6.89
CA LEU A 132 19.43 -5.48 -7.68
C LEU A 132 18.76 -4.28 -8.37
N ALA A 133 18.56 -3.19 -7.64
CA ALA A 133 17.88 -2.00 -8.11
C ALA A 133 18.63 -1.37 -9.28
N LEU A 134 19.95 -1.21 -9.16
CA LEU A 134 20.78 -0.67 -10.24
C LEU A 134 20.79 -1.58 -11.47
N LYS A 135 20.81 -2.91 -11.27
CA LYS A 135 20.70 -3.88 -12.38
C LYS A 135 19.34 -3.78 -13.09
N GLN A 136 18.25 -3.72 -12.33
CA GLN A 136 16.89 -3.59 -12.89
C GLN A 136 16.71 -2.25 -13.62
N ALA A 137 17.25 -1.17 -13.07
CA ALA A 137 17.20 0.16 -13.67
C ALA A 137 17.97 0.22 -15.00
N GLN A 138 19.19 -0.35 -15.04
CA GLN A 138 19.96 -0.44 -16.27
C GLN A 138 19.24 -1.26 -17.33
N GLN A 139 18.64 -2.38 -16.93
CA GLN A 139 17.83 -3.19 -17.84
C GLN A 139 16.64 -2.39 -18.41
N ALA A 140 15.95 -1.61 -17.57
CA ALA A 140 14.83 -0.78 -18.01
C ALA A 140 15.30 0.27 -19.03
N ASP A 141 16.42 0.95 -18.77
CA ASP A 141 17.00 1.93 -19.70
C ASP A 141 17.38 1.30 -21.05
N ASP A 142 18.01 0.12 -21.05
CA ASP A 142 18.39 -0.61 -22.27
C ASP A 142 17.17 -1.04 -23.08
N GLU A 143 16.10 -1.47 -22.42
CA GLU A 143 14.85 -1.83 -23.08
C GLU A 143 14.12 -0.62 -23.65
N ILE A 144 14.05 0.48 -22.90
CA ILE A 144 13.47 1.75 -23.35
C ILE A 144 14.27 2.30 -24.55
N LYS A 145 15.61 2.20 -24.52
CA LYS A 145 16.46 2.58 -25.65
C LYS A 145 16.14 1.78 -26.91
N ARG A 146 15.82 0.50 -26.77
CA ARG A 146 15.41 -0.42 -27.85
C ARG A 146 13.92 -0.32 -28.22
N GLY A 147 13.18 0.66 -27.69
CA GLY A 147 11.75 0.86 -27.98
C GLY A 147 10.81 -0.11 -27.27
N LYS A 148 11.30 -0.89 -26.30
CA LYS A 148 10.51 -1.87 -25.53
C LYS A 148 10.03 -1.25 -24.21
N TYR A 149 9.05 -0.35 -24.28
CA TYR A 149 8.44 0.21 -23.07
C TYR A 149 7.30 -0.68 -22.55
N ARG A 150 7.43 -1.21 -21.33
CA ARG A 150 6.48 -2.18 -20.74
C ARG A 150 5.23 -1.55 -20.13
N GLY A 151 5.24 -0.24 -19.89
CA GLY A 151 4.11 0.49 -19.28
C GLY A 151 4.57 1.46 -18.19
N PRO A 152 3.62 2.08 -17.45
CA PRO A 152 3.89 3.20 -16.54
C PRO A 152 4.82 2.89 -15.38
N LEU A 153 5.02 1.62 -15.03
CA LEU A 153 5.92 1.23 -13.94
C LEU A 153 7.33 0.90 -14.43
N HIS A 154 7.56 0.89 -15.75
CA HIS A 154 8.83 0.50 -16.32
C HIS A 154 9.93 1.51 -15.96
N GLY A 155 10.93 1.05 -15.21
CA GLY A 155 12.04 1.85 -14.72
C GLY A 155 11.73 2.69 -13.48
N ILE A 156 10.57 2.48 -12.82
CA ILE A 156 10.17 3.27 -11.64
C ILE A 156 10.61 2.61 -10.34
N PRO A 157 11.37 3.32 -9.47
CA PRO A 157 11.74 2.85 -8.14
C PRO A 157 10.55 2.66 -7.22
N CYS A 158 10.44 1.47 -6.61
CA CYS A 158 9.37 1.12 -5.69
C CYS A 158 9.88 0.38 -4.46
N GLY A 159 9.12 0.44 -3.38
CA GLY A 159 9.33 -0.37 -2.18
C GLY A 159 8.17 -1.31 -1.92
N VAL A 160 8.45 -2.49 -1.37
CA VAL A 160 7.40 -3.44 -0.97
C VAL A 160 7.52 -3.75 0.51
N LYS A 161 6.40 -3.85 1.21
CA LYS A 161 6.35 -4.24 2.62
C LYS A 161 7.09 -5.56 2.86
N ASP A 162 7.77 -5.70 4.00
CA ASP A 162 8.63 -6.84 4.30
C ASP A 162 7.90 -8.15 4.70
N LEU A 163 6.78 -8.41 4.03
CA LEU A 163 6.04 -9.67 4.11
C LEU A 163 5.84 -10.35 2.77
N PHE A 164 6.25 -9.70 1.68
CA PHE A 164 6.18 -10.27 0.35
C PHE A 164 7.41 -11.15 0.14
N ALA A 165 7.22 -12.45 -0.05
CA ALA A 165 8.28 -13.35 -0.47
C ALA A 165 8.98 -12.77 -1.70
N THR A 166 10.30 -12.72 -1.64
CA THR A 166 11.16 -12.20 -2.71
C THR A 166 12.40 -13.06 -2.78
N LYS A 167 12.51 -13.86 -3.83
CA LYS A 167 13.59 -14.85 -3.95
C LYS A 167 14.95 -14.15 -3.89
N GLY A 168 15.81 -14.64 -2.99
CA GLY A 168 17.16 -14.11 -2.81
C GLY A 168 17.25 -12.82 -1.99
N ILE A 169 16.14 -12.34 -1.42
CA ILE A 169 16.10 -11.19 -0.50
C ILE A 169 15.44 -11.62 0.81
N PRO A 170 15.99 -11.27 1.99
CA PRO A 170 15.35 -11.56 3.27
C PRO A 170 13.90 -11.05 3.31
N THR A 171 13.03 -11.84 3.92
CA THR A 171 11.63 -11.47 4.16
C THR A 171 11.30 -11.78 5.62
N THR A 172 11.38 -10.77 6.47
CA THR A 172 11.53 -10.95 7.93
C THR A 172 10.25 -10.78 8.72
N TRP A 173 9.18 -10.32 8.06
CA TRP A 173 7.89 -10.04 8.69
C TRP A 173 7.98 -9.01 9.84
N GLY A 174 9.05 -8.22 9.87
CA GLY A 174 9.34 -7.23 10.92
C GLY A 174 9.54 -7.83 12.32
N ALA A 175 9.71 -9.14 12.44
CA ALA A 175 9.69 -9.86 13.71
C ALA A 175 11.03 -10.55 14.02
N GLU A 176 11.48 -10.45 15.27
CA GLU A 176 12.80 -10.93 15.71
C GLU A 176 13.09 -12.40 15.34
N PRO A 177 12.17 -13.37 15.55
CA PRO A 177 12.44 -14.77 15.22
C PRO A 177 12.68 -15.02 13.73
N TYR A 178 12.20 -14.13 12.86
CA TYR A 178 12.27 -14.26 11.41
C TYR A 178 13.28 -13.30 10.78
N ARG A 179 14.12 -12.62 11.58
CA ARG A 179 15.08 -11.60 11.12
C ARG A 179 15.98 -12.08 9.97
N ASN A 180 16.35 -13.36 9.96
CA ASN A 180 17.21 -13.97 8.95
C ASN A 180 16.44 -14.87 7.96
N GLN A 181 15.11 -14.79 7.93
CA GLN A 181 14.27 -15.64 7.08
C GLN A 181 14.52 -15.35 5.60
N MET A 182 14.78 -16.42 4.84
CA MET A 182 14.87 -16.44 3.39
C MET A 182 13.73 -17.28 2.84
N ILE A 183 13.04 -16.76 1.83
CA ILE A 183 11.99 -17.49 1.09
C ILE A 183 12.49 -17.66 -0.35
N ASP A 184 12.37 -18.88 -0.88
CA ASP A 184 13.00 -19.31 -2.13
C ASP A 184 12.14 -19.10 -3.39
N TYR A 185 10.98 -18.45 -3.21
CA TYR A 185 10.05 -18.09 -4.28
C TYR A 185 9.62 -16.62 -4.19
N ASP A 186 9.05 -16.11 -5.29
CA ASP A 186 8.50 -14.76 -5.35
C ASP A 186 6.99 -14.76 -5.09
N SER A 187 6.52 -13.73 -4.38
CA SER A 187 5.08 -13.44 -4.32
C SER A 187 4.56 -12.97 -5.69
N THR A 188 3.29 -13.25 -5.99
CA THR A 188 2.68 -12.84 -7.29
C THR A 188 2.80 -11.33 -7.53
N VAL A 189 2.76 -10.52 -6.48
CA VAL A 189 2.88 -9.06 -6.60
C VAL A 189 4.30 -8.66 -6.98
N VAL A 190 5.32 -9.28 -6.39
CA VAL A 190 6.72 -9.04 -6.75
C VAL A 190 6.99 -9.47 -8.19
N GLU A 191 6.48 -10.63 -8.62
CA GLU A 191 6.56 -11.09 -10.01
C GLU A 191 5.94 -10.07 -10.96
N ARG A 192 4.70 -9.63 -10.71
CA ARG A 192 4.02 -8.67 -11.58
C ARG A 192 4.68 -7.30 -11.63
N LEU A 193 5.25 -6.83 -10.53
CA LEU A 193 6.04 -5.59 -10.51
C LEU A 193 7.30 -5.73 -11.36
N ARG A 194 8.01 -6.85 -11.23
CA ARG A 194 9.20 -7.17 -12.03
C ARG A 194 8.87 -7.29 -13.51
N ASP A 195 7.76 -7.94 -13.85
CA ASP A 195 7.29 -8.09 -15.23
C ASP A 195 6.93 -6.73 -15.84
N ALA A 196 6.29 -5.85 -15.06
CA ALA A 196 6.01 -4.47 -15.45
C ALA A 196 7.29 -3.60 -15.55
N GLY A 197 8.44 -4.12 -15.10
CA GLY A 197 9.73 -3.45 -15.14
C GLY A 197 9.95 -2.44 -14.02
N ALA A 198 9.20 -2.52 -12.92
CA ALA A 198 9.47 -1.71 -11.73
C ALA A 198 10.81 -2.11 -11.09
N VAL A 199 11.46 -1.13 -10.47
CA VAL A 199 12.78 -1.27 -9.84
C VAL A 199 12.59 -1.39 -8.33
N LEU A 200 12.83 -2.56 -7.76
CA LEU A 200 12.72 -2.77 -6.32
C LEU A 200 13.94 -2.15 -5.63
N VAL A 201 13.74 -1.07 -4.87
CA VAL A 201 14.82 -0.39 -4.13
C VAL A 201 14.90 -0.77 -2.65
N ALA A 202 13.79 -1.23 -2.07
CA ALA A 202 13.74 -1.60 -0.66
C ALA A 202 12.62 -2.56 -0.28
N LYS A 203 12.91 -3.41 0.69
CA LYS A 203 11.93 -4.03 1.59
C LYS A 203 11.62 -3.04 2.71
N LEU A 204 10.38 -2.60 2.81
CA LEU A 204 9.96 -1.55 3.73
C LEU A 204 9.47 -2.13 5.05
N SER A 205 9.74 -1.41 6.15
CA SER A 205 9.37 -1.84 7.49
C SER A 205 7.86 -2.03 7.64
N MET A 206 7.51 -2.88 8.60
CA MET A 206 6.13 -3.18 8.96
C MET A 206 6.05 -3.50 10.44
N GLY A 207 4.90 -3.25 11.07
CA GLY A 207 4.65 -3.81 12.40
C GLY A 207 4.92 -5.31 12.43
N ALA A 208 5.59 -5.80 13.47
CA ALA A 208 5.94 -7.21 13.61
C ALA A 208 4.70 -8.09 13.40
N LEU A 209 4.80 -9.08 12.50
CA LEU A 209 3.68 -9.96 12.13
C LEU A 209 2.42 -9.19 11.71
N ALA A 210 2.61 -8.05 11.05
CA ALA A 210 1.57 -7.15 10.59
C ALA A 210 0.72 -6.51 11.69
N GLN A 211 1.27 -6.34 12.90
CA GLN A 211 0.64 -5.69 14.06
C GLN A 211 1.33 -4.37 14.43
N GLY A 212 0.59 -3.26 14.47
CA GLY A 212 1.11 -1.94 14.87
C GLY A 212 2.21 -1.37 13.98
N GLY A 213 3.00 -0.41 14.47
CA GLY A 213 4.07 0.28 13.71
C GLY A 213 5.50 -0.09 14.11
N ARG A 214 5.66 -0.98 15.10
CA ARG A 214 6.95 -1.37 15.69
C ARG A 214 7.46 -2.68 15.11
N TRP A 215 8.73 -2.71 14.74
CA TRP A 215 9.47 -3.87 14.29
C TRP A 215 10.76 -4.02 15.08
N PHE A 216 11.56 -5.04 14.79
CA PHE A 216 12.76 -5.32 15.58
C PHE A 216 13.80 -4.19 15.64
N ALA A 217 13.78 -3.25 14.69
CA ALA A 217 14.66 -2.07 14.73
C ALA A 217 14.04 -0.85 15.44
N GLY A 218 12.79 -0.93 15.90
CA GLY A 218 12.10 0.13 16.63
C GLY A 218 10.76 0.55 16.02
N MET A 219 10.27 1.73 16.42
CA MET A 219 9.04 2.31 15.88
C MET A 219 9.33 3.00 14.54
N THR A 220 8.60 2.63 13.49
CA THR A 220 8.67 3.36 12.22
C THR A 220 8.13 4.77 12.42
N ARG A 221 8.94 5.78 12.09
CA ARG A 221 8.64 7.18 12.41
C ARG A 221 7.89 7.89 11.29
N ASN A 222 7.03 8.81 11.69
CA ASN A 222 6.29 9.67 10.78
C ASN A 222 7.23 10.74 10.19
N PRO A 223 7.33 10.88 8.85
CA PRO A 223 8.14 11.93 8.24
C PRO A 223 7.78 13.36 8.66
N TRP A 224 6.52 13.61 9.02
CA TRP A 224 6.05 14.93 9.45
C TRP A 224 6.46 15.29 10.88
N GLN A 225 6.67 14.29 11.73
CA GLN A 225 7.04 14.45 13.14
C GLN A 225 8.02 13.32 13.56
N PRO A 226 9.26 13.32 13.05
CA PRO A 226 10.17 12.19 13.21
C PRO A 226 10.78 12.09 14.60
N GLU A 227 10.57 13.07 15.48
CA GLU A 227 10.97 13.00 16.89
C GLU A 227 9.86 12.42 17.79
N GLU A 228 8.62 12.32 17.30
CA GLU A 228 7.48 11.79 18.07
C GLU A 228 7.43 10.26 18.03
N VAL A 229 8.02 9.64 19.05
CA VAL A 229 8.24 8.19 19.11
C VAL A 229 7.05 7.38 19.59
N GLN A 230 6.04 7.99 20.23
CA GLN A 230 4.90 7.24 20.78
C GLN A 230 3.90 6.83 19.70
N GLN A 231 3.66 7.70 18.72
CA GLN A 231 2.64 7.46 17.70
C GLN A 231 3.23 6.90 16.39
N GLY A 232 4.41 7.38 15.96
CA GLY A 232 5.05 6.96 14.71
C GLY A 232 4.13 7.09 13.48
N SER A 233 4.32 6.17 12.53
CA SER A 233 3.59 6.12 11.25
C SER A 233 2.27 5.33 11.28
N SER A 234 1.75 4.93 12.45
CA SER A 234 0.71 3.89 12.55
C SER A 234 1.14 2.58 11.87
N GLY A 235 0.22 1.69 11.52
CA GLY A 235 0.60 0.40 10.97
C GLY A 235 -0.53 -0.47 10.43
N SER A 236 -0.20 -1.65 9.89
CA SER A 236 1.14 -2.23 9.86
C SER A 236 1.98 -1.98 8.61
N SER A 237 1.47 -1.33 7.57
CA SER A 237 2.29 -0.90 6.42
C SER A 237 3.04 0.41 6.72
N ALA A 238 3.66 0.49 7.89
CA ALA A 238 4.24 1.70 8.44
C ALA A 238 5.38 2.24 7.57
N GLY A 239 6.31 1.37 7.16
CA GLY A 239 7.43 1.73 6.28
C GLY A 239 6.96 2.12 4.89
N SER A 240 5.95 1.42 4.35
CA SER A 240 5.32 1.76 3.07
C SER A 240 4.80 3.20 3.05
N ALA A 241 4.01 3.60 4.04
CA ALA A 241 3.49 4.97 4.11
C ALA A 241 4.58 6.00 4.44
N SER A 242 5.47 5.71 5.40
CA SER A 242 6.58 6.60 5.78
C SER A 242 7.52 6.88 4.61
N ALA A 243 7.98 5.84 3.90
CA ALA A 243 8.90 5.99 2.77
C ALA A 243 8.24 6.71 1.58
N THR A 244 6.96 6.43 1.30
CA THR A 244 6.23 7.10 0.22
C THR A 244 6.04 8.59 0.52
N SER A 245 5.65 8.92 1.76
CA SER A 245 5.45 10.29 2.23
C SER A 245 6.74 11.11 2.21
N ALA A 246 7.85 10.53 2.67
CA ALA A 246 9.17 11.18 2.67
C ALA A 246 9.84 11.27 1.28
N GLY A 247 9.18 10.87 0.20
CA GLY A 247 9.77 10.89 -1.14
C GLY A 247 10.98 9.94 -1.27
N LEU A 248 10.95 8.79 -0.60
CA LEU A 248 12.05 7.81 -0.64
C LEU A 248 11.82 6.70 -1.66
N VAL A 249 10.61 6.61 -2.19
CA VAL A 249 10.20 5.70 -3.28
C VAL A 249 9.21 6.42 -4.20
N GLY A 250 9.13 5.98 -5.46
CA GLY A 250 8.12 6.49 -6.41
C GLY A 250 6.71 6.01 -6.10
N PHE A 251 6.58 4.82 -5.49
CA PHE A 251 5.38 4.28 -4.87
C PHE A 251 5.76 3.10 -3.97
N SER A 252 4.83 2.62 -3.15
CA SER A 252 5.03 1.38 -2.42
C SER A 252 3.82 0.46 -2.43
N ILE A 253 4.05 -0.80 -2.07
CA ILE A 253 2.98 -1.77 -1.82
C ILE A 253 2.92 -2.09 -0.32
N GLY A 254 1.70 -2.05 0.22
CA GLY A 254 1.37 -2.44 1.59
C GLY A 254 0.33 -3.56 1.62
N THR A 255 -0.05 -3.95 2.84
CA THR A 255 -1.15 -4.88 3.07
C THR A 255 -2.08 -4.39 4.15
N GLU A 256 -3.33 -4.83 4.06
CA GLU A 256 -4.38 -4.49 4.98
C GLU A 256 -5.20 -5.71 5.38
N THR A 257 -5.23 -5.97 6.68
CA THR A 257 -6.18 -6.87 7.33
C THR A 257 -7.34 -6.06 7.91
N LEU A 258 -7.01 -5.10 8.77
CA LEU A 258 -7.93 -4.20 9.44
C LEU A 258 -7.29 -2.80 9.55
N GLY A 259 -7.29 -2.05 8.44
CA GLY A 259 -6.76 -0.68 8.41
C GLY A 259 -5.27 -0.52 8.09
N SER A 260 -4.51 -1.60 7.86
CA SER A 260 -3.05 -1.54 7.72
C SER A 260 -2.49 -0.90 6.44
N ILE A 261 -3.34 -0.48 5.49
CA ILE A 261 -2.99 0.44 4.39
C ILE A 261 -3.54 1.83 4.73
N VAL A 262 -4.84 1.93 5.04
CA VAL A 262 -5.50 3.24 5.18
C VAL A 262 -5.04 4.02 6.41
N SER A 263 -4.85 3.37 7.55
CA SER A 263 -4.41 4.01 8.80
C SER A 263 -3.01 4.65 8.69
N PRO A 264 -1.96 3.93 8.24
CA PRO A 264 -0.66 4.56 8.04
C PRO A 264 -0.66 5.57 6.90
N SER A 265 -1.51 5.39 5.88
CA SER A 265 -1.65 6.37 4.80
C SER A 265 -2.22 7.70 5.30
N SER A 266 -3.32 7.67 6.07
CA SER A 266 -3.88 8.86 6.71
C SER A 266 -2.88 9.52 7.66
N ARG A 267 -2.14 8.72 8.44
CA ARG A 267 -1.16 9.22 9.41
C ARG A 267 0.03 9.91 8.73
N CYS A 268 0.49 9.40 7.60
CA CYS A 268 1.63 9.95 6.86
C CYS A 268 1.23 10.89 5.72
N GLY A 269 -0.06 11.19 5.53
CA GLY A 269 -0.53 12.13 4.50
C GLY A 269 -0.30 11.63 3.07
N VAL A 270 -0.58 10.36 2.80
CA VAL A 270 -0.46 9.75 1.46
C VAL A 270 -1.75 9.03 1.07
N ALA A 271 -1.91 8.75 -0.23
CA ALA A 271 -3.06 8.02 -0.75
C ALA A 271 -2.81 6.50 -0.65
N GLY A 272 -3.64 5.81 0.12
CA GLY A 272 -3.64 4.34 0.24
C GLY A 272 -4.90 3.74 -0.36
N LEU A 273 -4.76 2.82 -1.32
CA LEU A 273 -5.90 2.10 -1.89
C LEU A 273 -6.02 0.72 -1.26
N ARG A 274 -7.10 0.50 -0.50
CA ARG A 274 -7.54 -0.83 -0.04
C ARG A 274 -8.48 -1.44 -1.10
N PRO A 275 -8.03 -2.41 -1.92
CA PRO A 275 -8.89 -2.95 -2.96
C PRO A 275 -9.96 -3.88 -2.38
N THR A 276 -10.92 -4.25 -3.25
CA THR A 276 -11.84 -5.36 -2.99
C THR A 276 -11.06 -6.63 -2.65
N TYR A 277 -11.55 -7.38 -1.66
CA TYR A 277 -10.97 -8.68 -1.31
C TYR A 277 -10.92 -9.60 -2.54
N GLY A 278 -9.81 -10.31 -2.73
CA GLY A 278 -9.58 -11.19 -3.88
C GLY A 278 -9.15 -10.49 -5.18
N ARG A 279 -9.13 -9.15 -5.25
CA ARG A 279 -8.70 -8.41 -6.46
C ARG A 279 -7.21 -8.59 -6.77
N VAL A 280 -6.37 -8.63 -5.73
CA VAL A 280 -4.92 -8.81 -5.85
C VAL A 280 -4.54 -10.15 -5.21
N SER A 281 -3.74 -10.95 -5.93
CA SER A 281 -3.26 -12.24 -5.43
C SER A 281 -2.47 -12.05 -4.14
N ARG A 282 -2.67 -12.97 -3.19
CA ARG A 282 -2.00 -12.98 -1.88
C ARG A 282 -0.94 -14.06 -1.77
N TYR A 283 -0.72 -14.82 -2.85
CA TYR A 283 0.32 -15.83 -2.89
C TYR A 283 1.69 -15.22 -2.59
N GLY A 284 2.40 -15.83 -1.64
CA GLY A 284 3.70 -15.38 -1.16
C GLY A 284 3.69 -14.13 -0.27
N ALA A 285 2.53 -13.59 0.11
CA ALA A 285 2.46 -12.65 1.22
C ALA A 285 2.27 -13.43 2.54
N MET A 286 2.90 -12.98 3.63
CA MET A 286 2.56 -13.49 4.97
C MET A 286 1.07 -13.30 5.24
N ALA A 287 0.39 -14.38 5.60
CA ALA A 287 -1.00 -14.32 6.02
C ALA A 287 -1.07 -13.90 7.50
N LEU A 288 -1.83 -12.85 7.78
CA LEU A 288 -2.32 -12.56 9.14
C LEU A 288 -3.74 -13.10 9.30
N SER A 289 -4.61 -12.87 8.30
CA SER A 289 -5.95 -13.44 8.24
C SER A 289 -6.36 -13.75 6.80
N TRP A 290 -6.54 -15.04 6.53
CA TRP A 290 -6.89 -15.58 5.21
C TRP A 290 -8.19 -15.03 4.64
N THR A 291 -9.11 -14.53 5.45
CA THR A 291 -10.40 -13.98 4.99
C THR A 291 -10.42 -12.45 4.92
N MET A 292 -9.37 -11.78 5.41
CA MET A 292 -9.35 -10.33 5.52
C MET A 292 -8.21 -9.67 4.77
N ASP A 293 -7.08 -10.35 4.58
CA ASP A 293 -5.89 -9.72 4.03
C ASP A 293 -6.11 -9.24 2.58
N LYS A 294 -5.67 -8.02 2.31
CA LYS A 294 -5.73 -7.32 1.02
C LYS A 294 -4.37 -6.70 0.75
N ILE A 295 -3.93 -6.68 -0.50
CA ILE A 295 -2.67 -6.05 -0.92
C ILE A 295 -3.02 -4.85 -1.78
N GLY A 296 -2.39 -3.71 -1.53
CA GLY A 296 -2.72 -2.48 -2.23
C GLY A 296 -1.55 -1.49 -2.28
N PRO A 297 -1.60 -0.55 -3.24
CA PRO A 297 -0.59 0.48 -3.40
C PRO A 297 -0.77 1.62 -2.38
N ILE A 298 0.34 2.28 -2.08
CA ILE A 298 0.41 3.56 -1.38
C ILE A 298 1.23 4.51 -2.25
N CYS A 299 0.65 5.66 -2.59
CA CYS A 299 1.19 6.68 -3.50
C CYS A 299 1.02 8.08 -2.91
N ARG A 300 1.73 9.07 -3.46
CA ARG A 300 1.48 10.50 -3.20
C ARG A 300 0.39 11.03 -4.12
#